data_AF-A0AAW4PTW9-F1
#
_entry.id   AF-A0AAW4PTW9-F1
#
_cell.length_a   1.000
_cell.length_b   1.000
_cell.length_c   1.000
_cell.angle_alpha   90.00
_cell.angle_beta   90.00
_cell.angle_gamma   90.00
#
_symmetry.space_group_name_H-M   'P 1'
#
loop_
_entity.id
_entity.type
_entity.pdbx_description
1 polymer ?
#
loop_
_entity_poly.entity_id
_entity_poly.type
_entity_poly.pdbx_seq_one_letter_code
_entity_poly.pdbx_strand_id
1 'polypeptide(L)'
;MATETPPTMETYSPETILSTMGSIQKMLVVGAVFAGVGYLLVGTALFLEFTQFHPLVDQFFATQTAHSVAGGGPDRAGASLLNAQLATIHTFPSLLLWLKLGGIAHVLVGIFVALAAIVRTLTLVPHRLAYAMDE
;
A
#
# COMPACT_ATOMS: atom_id res chain seq x y z
N MET A 1 -49.71 -1.60 -23.21
CA MET A 1 -48.56 -1.51 -24.13
C MET A 1 -47.61 -0.48 -23.52
N ALA A 2 -46.52 -0.93 -22.89
CA ALA A 2 -45.57 -0.02 -22.24
C ALA A 2 -44.72 0.64 -23.32
N THR A 3 -44.79 1.95 -23.43
CA THR A 3 -43.92 2.77 -24.29
C THR A 3 -42.54 2.83 -23.64
N GLU A 4 -41.62 1.99 -24.10
CA GLU A 4 -40.20 2.14 -23.77
C GLU A 4 -39.71 3.43 -24.43
N THR A 5 -39.42 4.44 -23.61
CA THR A 5 -38.72 5.64 -24.08
C THR A 5 -37.28 5.21 -24.37
N PRO A 6 -36.79 5.35 -25.61
CA PRO A 6 -35.42 4.98 -25.92
C PRO A 6 -34.45 5.81 -25.07
N PRO A 7 -33.35 5.23 -24.57
CA PRO A 7 -32.38 5.98 -23.80
C PRO A 7 -31.88 7.15 -24.65
N THR A 8 -32.08 8.37 -24.18
CA THR A 8 -31.48 9.56 -24.77
C THR A 8 -29.98 9.47 -24.54
N MET A 9 -29.22 9.10 -25.56
CA MET A 9 -27.77 9.18 -25.53
C MET A 9 -27.40 10.67 -25.48
N GLU A 10 -27.19 11.22 -24.28
CA GLU A 10 -26.53 12.51 -24.14
C GLU A 10 -25.12 12.38 -24.72
N THR A 11 -24.93 12.90 -25.91
CA THR A 11 -23.63 12.98 -26.55
C THR A 11 -22.83 14.08 -25.87
N TYR A 12 -21.87 13.68 -25.02
CA TYR A 12 -20.91 14.61 -24.46
C TYR A 12 -20.12 15.27 -25.58
N SER A 13 -19.93 16.59 -25.49
CA SER A 13 -19.12 17.32 -26.45
C SER A 13 -17.64 16.90 -26.37
N PRO A 14 -16.90 16.91 -27.50
CA PRO A 14 -15.50 16.49 -27.53
C PRO A 14 -14.61 17.21 -26.50
N GLU A 15 -14.84 18.51 -26.26
CA GLU A 15 -14.12 19.29 -25.27
C GLU A 15 -14.37 18.81 -23.83
N THR A 16 -15.59 18.34 -23.53
CA THR A 16 -15.94 17.77 -22.22
C THR A 16 -15.22 16.44 -22.00
N ILE A 17 -15.13 15.61 -23.04
CA ILE A 17 -14.40 14.33 -22.99
C ILE A 17 -12.90 14.56 -22.78
N LEU A 18 -12.29 15.47 -23.56
CA LEU A 18 -10.86 15.77 -23.47
C LEU A 18 -10.45 16.36 -22.12
N SER A 19 -11.25 17.28 -21.58
CA SER A 19 -11.00 17.87 -20.26
C SER A 19 -11.10 16.83 -19.13
N THR A 20 -12.06 15.91 -19.23
CA THR A 20 -12.21 14.79 -18.28
C THR A 20 -11.02 13.84 -18.35
N MET A 21 -10.57 13.46 -19.56
CA MET A 21 -9.38 12.61 -19.75
C MET A 21 -8.12 13.26 -19.16
N GLY A 22 -7.92 14.57 -19.40
CA GLY A 22 -6.80 15.31 -18.83
C GLY A 22 -6.83 15.37 -17.29
N SER A 23 -8.01 15.48 -16.70
CA SER A 23 -8.20 15.41 -15.24
C SER A 23 -7.86 14.02 -14.69
N ILE A 24 -8.36 12.95 -15.32
CA ILE A 24 -8.07 11.56 -14.94
C ILE A 24 -6.56 11.27 -15.00
N GLN A 25 -5.88 11.75 -16.05
CA GLN A 25 -4.43 11.57 -16.18
C GLN A 25 -3.67 12.25 -15.02
N LYS A 26 -4.03 13.49 -14.67
CA LYS A 26 -3.42 14.20 -13.54
C LYS A 26 -3.65 13.45 -12.23
N MET A 27 -4.86 12.96 -12.00
CA MET A 27 -5.19 12.16 -10.82
C MET A 27 -4.35 10.88 -10.74
N LEU A 28 -4.16 10.16 -11.86
CA LEU A 28 -3.33 8.97 -11.92
C LEU A 28 -1.85 9.25 -11.62
N VAL A 29 -1.30 10.36 -12.13
CA VAL A 29 0.09 10.77 -11.83
C VAL A 29 0.26 11.05 -10.35
N VAL A 30 -0.66 11.81 -9.75
CA VAL A 30 -0.64 12.09 -8.31
C VAL A 30 -0.75 10.78 -7.51
N GLY A 31 -1.70 9.91 -7.89
CA GLY A 31 -1.87 8.60 -7.27
C GLY A 31 -0.61 7.73 -7.35
N ALA A 32 0.10 7.76 -8.49
CA ALA A 32 1.34 7.01 -8.66
C ALA A 32 2.46 7.51 -7.75
N VAL A 33 2.57 8.83 -7.54
CA VAL A 33 3.51 9.42 -6.59
C VAL A 33 3.20 8.93 -5.17
N PHE A 34 1.94 8.99 -4.75
CA PHE A 34 1.53 8.49 -3.43
C PHE A 34 1.78 6.99 -3.25
N ALA A 35 1.48 6.18 -4.27
CA ALA A 35 1.75 4.74 -4.24
C ALA A 35 3.25 4.46 -4.11
N GLY A 36 4.09 5.19 -4.85
CA GLY A 36 5.54 5.06 -4.77
C GLY A 36 6.10 5.46 -3.40
N VAL A 37 5.69 6.62 -2.87
CA VAL A 37 6.08 7.07 -1.52
C VAL A 37 5.63 6.06 -0.46
N GLY A 38 4.38 5.62 -0.51
CA GLY A 38 3.85 4.62 0.42
C GLY A 38 4.62 3.31 0.38
N TYR A 39 4.94 2.82 -0.82
CA TYR A 39 5.71 1.59 -0.98
C TYR A 39 7.15 1.73 -0.47
N LEU A 40 7.79 2.88 -0.68
CA LEU A 40 9.12 3.17 -0.12
C LEU A 40 9.13 3.25 1.40
N LEU A 41 8.10 3.84 2.00
CA LEU A 41 7.95 3.90 3.47
C LEU A 41 7.82 2.50 4.05
N VAL A 42 6.99 1.64 3.43
CA VAL A 42 6.86 0.24 3.82
C VAL A 42 8.20 -0.48 3.66
N GLY A 43 8.86 -0.35 2.51
CA GLY A 43 10.17 -0.96 2.27
C GLY A 43 11.24 -0.53 3.29
N THR A 44 11.24 0.74 3.69
CA THR A 44 12.16 1.27 4.72
C THR A 44 11.87 0.66 6.09
N ALA A 45 10.59 0.56 6.46
CA ALA A 45 10.19 -0.09 7.72
C ALA A 45 10.64 -1.56 7.75
N LEU A 46 10.45 -2.29 6.65
CA LEU A 46 10.92 -3.68 6.52
C LEU A 46 12.45 -3.78 6.64
N PHE A 47 13.17 -2.85 6.01
CA PHE A 47 14.63 -2.83 6.07
C PHE A 47 15.15 -2.61 7.51
N LEU A 48 14.58 -1.65 8.25
CA LEU A 48 14.95 -1.40 9.64
C LEU A 48 14.62 -2.59 10.54
N GLU A 49 13.49 -3.27 10.29
CA GLU A 49 13.12 -4.47 11.03
C GLU A 49 14.13 -5.61 10.82
N PHE A 50 14.51 -5.89 9.58
CA PHE A 50 15.51 -6.93 9.29
C PHE A 50 16.90 -6.59 9.82
N THR A 51 17.31 -5.32 9.76
CA THR A 51 18.69 -4.93 10.09
C THR A 51 18.91 -4.52 11.54
N GLN A 52 17.84 -4.16 12.26
CA GLN A 52 17.94 -3.69 13.65
C GLN A 52 17.12 -4.57 14.61
N PHE A 53 15.85 -4.83 14.31
CA PHE A 53 14.97 -5.56 15.24
C PHE A 53 15.36 -7.03 15.39
N HIS A 54 15.56 -7.75 14.28
CA HIS A 54 15.93 -9.17 14.34
C HIS A 54 17.22 -9.42 15.13
N PRO A 55 18.33 -8.70 14.86
CA PRO A 55 19.54 -8.84 15.68
C PRO A 55 19.33 -8.56 17.17
N LEU A 56 18.50 -7.57 17.53
CA LEU A 56 18.21 -7.25 18.93
C LEU A 56 17.46 -8.38 19.63
N VAL A 57 16.49 -9.00 18.94
CA VAL A 57 15.73 -10.14 19.46
C VAL A 57 16.61 -11.38 19.58
N ASP A 58 17.43 -11.66 18.58
CA ASP A 58 18.36 -12.80 18.60
C ASP A 58 19.37 -12.66 19.75
N GLN A 59 19.94 -11.46 19.91
CA GLN A 59 20.84 -11.15 21.02
C GLN A 59 20.13 -11.29 22.38
N PHE A 60 18.88 -10.84 22.48
CA PHE A 60 18.09 -10.99 23.70
C PHE A 60 17.92 -12.46 24.07
N PHE A 61 17.48 -13.31 23.14
CA PHE A 61 17.30 -14.73 23.43
C PHE A 61 18.62 -15.47 23.70
N ALA A 62 19.72 -15.05 23.08
CA ALA A 62 21.03 -15.60 23.36
C ALA A 62 21.56 -15.25 24.77
N THR A 63 21.21 -14.06 25.29
CA THR A 63 21.80 -13.52 26.54
C THR A 63 20.86 -13.60 27.74
N GLN A 64 19.55 -13.55 27.54
CA GLN A 64 18.52 -13.48 28.58
C GLN A 64 17.67 -14.76 28.62
N THR A 65 18.33 -15.92 28.68
CA THR A 65 17.68 -17.24 28.53
C THR A 65 16.62 -17.57 29.59
N ALA A 66 16.68 -16.92 30.76
CA ALA A 66 15.71 -17.09 31.85
C ALA A 66 14.47 -16.19 31.71
N HIS A 67 14.44 -15.29 30.71
CA HIS A 67 13.42 -14.27 30.58
C HIS A 67 12.78 -14.26 29.18
N SER A 68 11.48 -13.99 29.11
CA SER A 68 10.79 -13.80 27.83
C SER A 68 10.65 -12.32 27.48
N VAL A 69 10.58 -12.02 26.18
CA VAL A 69 10.31 -10.68 25.65
C VAL A 69 8.98 -10.12 26.16
N ALA A 70 8.01 -11.00 26.42
CA ALA A 70 6.68 -10.66 26.93
C ALA A 70 6.63 -10.39 28.45
N GLY A 71 7.76 -10.47 29.17
CA GLY A 71 7.79 -10.18 30.61
C GLY A 71 7.96 -11.38 31.53
N GLY A 72 7.98 -12.61 31.01
CA GLY A 72 8.10 -13.82 31.82
C GLY A 72 9.50 -14.05 32.39
N GLY A 73 9.60 -14.80 33.49
CA GLY A 73 10.86 -15.20 34.12
C GLY A 73 10.95 -14.78 35.59
N PRO A 74 12.14 -14.95 36.21
CA PRO A 74 12.43 -14.49 37.57
C PRO A 74 12.22 -12.98 37.76
N ASP A 75 12.20 -12.54 39.01
CA ASP A 75 12.06 -11.11 39.33
C ASP A 75 13.17 -10.27 38.65
N ARG A 76 12.76 -9.11 38.13
CA ARG A 76 13.56 -8.21 37.32
C ARG A 76 13.88 -6.91 38.05
N ALA A 77 13.39 -6.75 39.28
CA ALA A 77 13.70 -5.62 40.13
C ALA A 77 15.23 -5.54 40.34
N GLY A 78 15.87 -4.55 39.72
CA GLY A 78 17.33 -4.36 39.76
C GLY A 78 18.08 -4.81 38.50
N ALA A 79 17.43 -5.48 37.54
CA ALA A 79 18.06 -5.91 36.29
C ALA A 79 18.06 -4.78 35.23
N SER A 80 18.88 -3.75 35.43
CA SER A 80 18.91 -2.54 34.58
C SER A 80 19.19 -2.84 33.10
N LEU A 81 20.15 -3.73 32.82
CA LEU A 81 20.51 -4.16 31.47
C LEU A 81 19.36 -4.89 30.77
N LEU A 82 18.71 -5.83 31.45
CA LEU A 82 17.55 -6.56 30.95
C LEU A 82 16.41 -5.60 30.60
N ASN A 83 16.10 -4.68 31.51
CA ASN A 83 15.01 -3.72 31.33
C ASN A 83 15.30 -2.73 30.19
N ALA A 84 16.56 -2.32 30.01
CA ALA A 84 16.98 -1.47 28.88
C ALA A 84 16.87 -2.21 27.53
N GLN A 85 17.26 -3.49 27.49
CA GLN A 85 17.10 -4.32 26.29
C GLN A 85 15.62 -4.50 25.93
N LEU A 86 14.76 -4.82 26.90
CA LEU A 86 13.32 -4.93 26.65
C LEU A 86 12.73 -3.61 26.17
N ALA A 87 13.05 -2.51 26.85
CA ALA A 87 12.54 -1.19 26.45
C ALA A 87 12.88 -0.89 24.98
N THR A 88 14.11 -1.21 24.56
CA THR A 88 14.54 -1.06 23.17
C THR A 88 13.74 -1.94 22.23
N ILE A 89 13.58 -3.23 22.53
CA ILE A 89 12.83 -4.17 21.69
C ILE A 89 11.37 -3.72 21.52
N HIS A 90 10.75 -3.21 22.59
CA HIS A 90 9.36 -2.74 22.59
C HIS A 90 9.15 -1.39 21.88
N THR A 91 10.22 -0.68 21.48
CA THR A 91 10.08 0.49 20.59
C THR A 91 9.83 0.09 19.13
N PHE A 92 10.10 -1.16 18.76
CA PHE A 92 9.85 -1.63 17.40
C PHE A 92 8.41 -2.13 17.23
N PRO A 93 7.75 -1.82 16.10
CA PRO A 93 6.46 -2.40 15.77
C PRO A 93 6.58 -3.93 15.61
N SER A 94 5.51 -4.66 15.91
CA SER A 94 5.56 -6.13 15.97
C SER A 94 5.72 -6.81 14.60
N LEU A 95 6.34 -8.01 14.57
CA LEU A 95 6.41 -8.90 13.38
C LEU A 95 5.04 -9.23 12.74
N LEU A 96 3.96 -9.09 13.49
CA LEU A 96 2.61 -9.31 12.97
C LEU A 96 2.13 -8.11 12.13
N LEU A 97 2.66 -6.91 12.40
CA LEU A 97 2.58 -5.76 11.50
C LEU A 97 3.44 -5.97 10.25
N TRP A 98 4.58 -6.67 10.29
CA TRP A 98 5.42 -6.97 9.11
C TRP A 98 4.66 -7.72 8.01
N LEU A 99 4.08 -8.88 8.33
CA LEU A 99 3.29 -9.69 7.38
C LEU A 99 2.08 -8.92 6.86
N LYS A 100 1.38 -8.23 7.76
CA LYS A 100 0.16 -7.50 7.40
C LYS A 100 0.46 -6.27 6.56
N LEU A 101 1.39 -5.42 7.00
CA LEU A 101 1.69 -4.15 6.36
C LEU A 101 2.40 -4.35 5.01
N GLY A 102 3.38 -5.26 4.95
CA GLY A 102 4.05 -5.61 3.70
C GLY A 102 3.09 -6.23 2.69
N GLY A 103 2.24 -7.17 3.13
CA GLY A 103 1.23 -7.80 2.28
C GLY A 103 0.17 -6.81 1.78
N ILE A 104 -0.39 -5.98 2.68
CA ILE A 104 -1.38 -4.96 2.32
C ILE A 104 -0.79 -3.95 1.34
N ALA A 105 0.45 -3.51 1.53
CA ALA A 105 1.11 -2.58 0.62
C ALA A 105 1.19 -3.14 -0.81
N HIS A 106 1.58 -4.41 -0.98
CA HIS A 106 1.62 -5.06 -2.29
C HIS A 106 0.22 -5.18 -2.91
N VAL A 107 -0.78 -5.56 -2.12
CA VAL A 107 -2.17 -5.66 -2.59
C VAL A 107 -2.68 -4.30 -3.07
N LEU A 108 -2.48 -3.24 -2.29
CA LEU A 108 -2.94 -1.89 -2.64
C LEU A 108 -2.23 -1.34 -3.88
N VAL A 109 -0.91 -1.55 -4.00
CA VAL A 109 -0.16 -1.18 -5.21
C VAL A 109 -0.64 -1.98 -6.42
N GLY A 110 -0.88 -3.28 -6.27
CA GLY A 110 -1.43 -4.13 -7.32
C GLY A 110 -2.81 -3.66 -7.81
N ILE A 111 -3.70 -3.31 -6.88
CA ILE A 111 -5.02 -2.74 -7.19
C ILE A 111 -4.86 -1.42 -7.96
N PHE A 112 -3.98 -0.52 -7.49
CA PHE A 112 -3.71 0.74 -8.18
C PHE A 112 -3.24 0.53 -9.63
N VAL A 113 -2.29 -0.39 -9.85
CA VAL A 113 -1.78 -0.72 -11.20
C VAL A 113 -2.89 -1.31 -12.08
N ALA A 114 -3.70 -2.21 -11.54
CA ALA A 114 -4.83 -2.80 -12.27
C ALA A 114 -5.86 -1.73 -12.69
N LEU A 115 -6.22 -0.82 -11.78
CA LEU A 115 -7.13 0.29 -12.07
C LEU A 115 -6.54 1.24 -13.12
N ALA A 116 -5.25 1.56 -13.03
CA ALA A 116 -4.57 2.39 -14.03
C ALA A 116 -4.58 1.73 -15.43
N ALA A 117 -4.39 0.41 -15.50
CA ALA A 117 -4.46 -0.34 -16.75
C ALA A 117 -5.89 -0.36 -17.35
N ILE A 118 -6.92 -0.49 -16.51
CA ILE A 118 -8.32 -0.41 -16.91
C ILE A 118 -8.60 0.99 -17.49
N VAL A 119 -8.24 2.05 -16.77
CA VAL A 119 -8.42 3.43 -17.24
C VAL A 119 -7.73 3.65 -18.58
N ARG A 120 -6.48 3.19 -18.73
CA ARG A 120 -5.75 3.28 -19.99
C ARG A 120 -6.48 2.58 -21.14
N THR A 121 -7.03 1.40 -20.89
CA THR A 121 -7.82 0.67 -21.90
C THR A 121 -9.08 1.44 -22.29
N LEU A 122 -9.82 1.97 -21.32
CA LEU A 122 -11.04 2.75 -21.56
C LEU A 122 -10.75 4.03 -22.34
N THR A 123 -9.62 4.70 -22.10
CA THR A 123 -9.22 5.90 -22.87
C THR A 123 -8.95 5.63 -24.35
N LEU A 124 -8.67 4.38 -24.75
CA LEU A 124 -8.44 4.01 -26.15
C LEU A 124 -9.73 3.70 -26.92
N VAL A 125 -10.84 3.43 -26.23
CA VAL A 125 -12.12 3.04 -26.84
C VAL A 125 -12.72 4.15 -27.74
N PRO A 126 -12.75 5.44 -27.33
CA PRO A 126 -13.28 6.51 -28.19
C PRO A 126 -12.54 6.64 -29.52
N HIS A 127 -11.21 6.44 -29.52
CA HIS A 127 -10.40 6.50 -30.74
C HIS A 127 -10.72 5.35 -31.70
N ARG A 128 -11.02 4.16 -31.16
CA ARG A 128 -11.39 2.98 -31.96
C ARG A 128 -12.80 3.07 -32.53
N LEU A 129 -13.74 3.63 -31.77
CA LEU A 129 -15.11 3.85 -32.24
C LEU A 129 -15.18 4.95 -33.30
N ALA A 130 -14.42 6.04 -33.15
CA ALA A 130 -14.35 7.10 -34.16
C ALA A 130 -13.90 6.56 -35.53
N TYR A 131 -12.83 5.76 -35.56
CA TYR A 131 -12.32 5.15 -36.80
C TYR A 131 -13.31 4.18 -37.45
N ALA A 132 -14.13 3.48 -36.65
CA ALA A 132 -15.14 2.55 -37.15
C ALA A 132 -16.42 3.24 -37.63
N MET A 133 -16.59 4.54 -37.37
CA MET A 133 -17.71 5.36 -37.86
C MET A 133 -17.35 6.19 -39.10
N ASP A 134 -16.06 6.33 -39.39
CA ASP A 134 -15.54 7.03 -40.58
C ASP A 134 -15.37 6.09 -41.80
N GLU A 135 -15.66 4.79 -41.65
CA GLU A 135 -15.66 3.74 -42.69
C GLU A 135 -17.09 3.25 -43.00
#